data_AF-A0A6U5C1I4-F1
#
_entry.id   AF-A0A6U5C1I4-F1
#
_cell.length_a   1.000
_cell.length_b   1.000
_cell.length_c   1.000
_cell.angle_alpha   90.00
_cell.angle_beta   90.00
_cell.angle_gamma   90.00
#
_symmetry.space_group_name_H-M   'P 1'
#
loop_
_entity.id
_entity.type
_entity.pdbx_description
1 polymer ?
#
loop_
_entity_poly.entity_id
_entity_poly.type
_entity_poly.pdbx_seq_one_letter_code
_entity_poly.pdbx_strand_id
1 'polypeptide(L)'
;FFLTVNGLYYVGCLKTAHKNFPKKFLAEQVFANRGDTITVERLDGEVPIYGHAWADPNKPGKPHKLLVATCGSTLPADPAKRLRYKIDTETGEVESYLKEIPRTMVVKLYYDSWREGRRP
;
A
#
# COMPACT_ATOMS: atom_id res chain seq x y z
N PHE A 1 -9.75 6.61 -10.69
CA PHE A 1 -9.72 6.32 -12.14
C PHE A 1 -9.25 7.58 -12.84
N PHE A 2 -8.20 7.50 -13.65
CA PHE A 2 -7.74 8.62 -14.47
C PHE A 2 -7.77 8.14 -15.93
N LEU A 3 -8.48 8.84 -16.80
CA LEU A 3 -8.51 8.57 -18.24
C LEU A 3 -7.38 9.38 -18.90
N THR A 4 -6.47 8.70 -19.59
CA THR A 4 -5.55 9.32 -20.53
C THR A 4 -5.71 8.67 -21.91
N VAL A 5 -5.17 9.33 -22.93
CA VAL A 5 -5.38 9.05 -24.36
C VAL A 5 -5.01 7.61 -24.80
N ASN A 6 -4.36 6.80 -23.95
CA ASN A 6 -3.79 5.49 -24.29
C ASN A 6 -4.31 4.28 -23.45
N GLY A 7 -5.38 4.41 -22.66
CA GLY A 7 -5.98 3.27 -21.94
C GLY A 7 -6.25 3.49 -20.45
N LEU A 8 -6.76 2.46 -19.78
CA LEU A 8 -7.14 2.50 -18.37
C LEU A 8 -5.97 2.10 -17.45
N TYR A 9 -5.49 3.05 -16.65
CA TYR A 9 -4.59 2.75 -15.53
C TYR A 9 -5.35 2.19 -14.34
N TYR A 10 -4.85 1.08 -13.80
CA TYR A 10 -5.47 0.38 -12.68
C TYR A 10 -4.53 0.26 -11.50
N VAL A 11 -5.02 0.61 -10.31
CA VAL A 11 -4.41 0.26 -9.02
C VAL A 11 -5.53 -0.16 -8.08
N GLY A 12 -5.45 -1.35 -7.52
CA GLY A 12 -6.50 -1.93 -6.68
C GLY A 12 -5.96 -2.76 -5.52
N CYS A 13 -6.70 -2.81 -4.42
CA CYS A 13 -6.39 -3.69 -3.29
C CYS A 13 -7.03 -5.07 -3.48
N LEU A 14 -6.26 -6.12 -3.23
CA LEU A 14 -6.70 -7.50 -3.35
C LEU A 14 -7.20 -8.04 -2.02
N LYS A 15 -8.51 -8.27 -1.95
CA LYS A 15 -9.16 -8.91 -0.79
C LYS A 15 -9.22 -10.43 -0.95
N THR A 16 -9.72 -10.90 -2.10
CA THR A 16 -9.83 -12.32 -2.45
C THR A 16 -8.67 -12.77 -3.35
N ALA A 17 -8.32 -14.05 -3.28
CA ALA A 17 -7.26 -14.62 -4.12
C ALA A 17 -7.78 -14.80 -5.55
N HIS A 18 -7.04 -14.30 -6.54
CA HIS A 18 -7.24 -14.63 -7.94
C HIS A 18 -6.19 -15.66 -8.37
N LYS A 19 -6.55 -16.61 -9.23
CA LYS A 19 -5.67 -17.71 -9.68
C LYS A 19 -4.32 -17.23 -10.25
N ASN A 20 -4.33 -16.06 -10.89
CA ASN A 20 -3.14 -15.48 -11.54
C ASN A 20 -2.37 -14.50 -10.64
N PHE A 21 -2.80 -14.29 -9.38
CA PHE A 21 -2.11 -13.39 -8.47
C PHE A 21 -1.35 -14.21 -7.41
N PRO A 22 -0.05 -13.95 -7.18
CA PRO A 22 0.77 -14.71 -6.23
C PRO A 22 0.50 -14.27 -4.78
N LYS A 23 -0.77 -14.37 -4.36
CA LYS A 23 -1.24 -13.92 -3.04
C LYS A 23 -0.49 -14.61 -1.92
N LYS A 24 -0.33 -15.94 -2.02
CA LYS A 24 0.33 -16.76 -0.99
C LYS A 24 1.76 -16.29 -0.77
N PHE A 25 2.53 -16.21 -1.86
CA PHE A 25 3.91 -15.72 -1.83
C PHE A 25 4.01 -14.35 -1.15
N LEU A 26 3.21 -13.37 -1.58
CA LEU A 26 3.25 -12.01 -1.05
C LEU A 26 2.73 -11.88 0.40
N ALA A 27 1.73 -12.67 0.78
CA ALA A 27 1.13 -12.64 2.11
C ALA A 27 2.03 -13.27 3.18
N GLU A 28 2.82 -14.28 2.81
CA GLU A 28 3.73 -15.00 3.69
C GLU A 28 5.09 -14.29 3.88
N GLN A 29 5.28 -13.14 3.24
CA GLN A 29 6.52 -12.36 3.39
C GLN A 29 6.68 -11.82 4.81
N VAL A 30 7.89 -11.97 5.32
CA VAL A 30 8.32 -11.42 6.60
C VAL A 30 9.01 -10.09 6.34
N PHE A 31 8.46 -9.03 6.93
CA PHE A 31 9.01 -7.68 6.82
C PHE A 31 9.65 -7.29 8.15
N ALA A 32 10.85 -6.69 8.09
CA ALA A 32 11.55 -6.25 9.28
C ALA A 32 10.87 -5.02 9.88
N ASN A 33 10.48 -4.07 9.03
CA ASN A 33 9.98 -2.77 9.44
C ASN A 33 8.58 -2.50 8.88
N ARG A 34 7.85 -1.62 9.57
CA ARG A 34 6.57 -1.12 9.06
C ARG A 34 6.85 -0.17 7.91
N GLY A 35 6.18 -0.40 6.79
CA GLY A 35 6.37 0.37 5.57
C GLY A 35 7.25 -0.35 4.54
N ASP A 36 7.89 -1.46 4.91
CA ASP A 36 8.62 -2.31 3.95
C ASP A 36 7.66 -2.81 2.88
N THR A 37 8.23 -3.02 1.69
CA THR A 37 7.49 -3.47 0.53
C THR A 37 8.24 -4.55 -0.22
N ILE A 38 7.48 -5.41 -0.90
CA ILE A 38 8.00 -6.33 -1.91
C ILE A 38 7.11 -6.24 -3.13
N THR A 39 7.71 -6.35 -4.32
CA THR A 39 6.98 -6.32 -5.57
C THR A 39 7.38 -7.50 -6.43
N VAL A 40 6.41 -8.13 -7.05
CA VAL A 40 6.59 -9.04 -8.17
C VAL A 40 6.07 -8.34 -9.42
N GLU A 41 6.84 -8.43 -10.49
CA GLU A 41 6.51 -7.82 -11.76
C GLU A 41 6.29 -8.91 -12.81
N ARG A 42 5.30 -8.71 -13.66
CA ARG A 42 5.05 -9.51 -14.84
C ARG A 42 4.67 -8.58 -15.98
N LEU A 43 5.16 -8.87 -17.18
CA LEU A 43 4.69 -8.23 -18.41
C LEU A 43 3.49 -8.99 -18.97
N ASP A 44 2.47 -8.25 -19.40
CA ASP A 44 1.38 -8.74 -20.25
C ASP A 44 1.42 -7.96 -21.58
N GLY A 45 2.09 -8.53 -22.57
CA GLY A 45 2.58 -7.78 -23.73
C GLY A 45 3.63 -6.76 -23.31
N GLU A 46 3.39 -5.48 -23.60
CA GLU A 46 4.26 -4.35 -23.21
C GLU A 46 3.83 -3.67 -21.90
N VAL A 47 2.74 -4.13 -21.29
CA VAL A 47 2.19 -3.50 -20.07
C VAL A 47 2.77 -4.18 -18.84
N PRO A 48 3.47 -3.45 -17.96
CA PRO A 48 3.91 -3.99 -16.68
C PRO A 48 2.73 -4.12 -15.72
N ILE A 49 2.64 -5.29 -15.10
CA ILE A 49 1.69 -5.62 -14.05
C ILE A 49 2.47 -5.90 -12.77
N TYR A 50 2.18 -5.12 -11.73
CA TYR A 50 2.79 -5.25 -10.42
C TYR A 50 1.84 -5.98 -9.45
N GLY A 51 2.35 -7.01 -8.78
CA GLY A 51 1.82 -7.48 -7.51
C GLY A 51 2.66 -6.91 -6.38
N HIS A 52 2.05 -6.12 -5.50
CA HIS A 52 2.77 -5.35 -4.50
C HIS A 52 2.25 -5.67 -3.10
N ALA A 53 3.14 -5.96 -2.15
CA ALA A 53 2.79 -6.05 -0.75
C ALA A 53 3.41 -4.90 0.04
N TRP A 54 2.64 -4.33 0.95
CA TRP A 54 3.07 -3.24 1.82
C TRP A 54 2.76 -3.54 3.29
N ALA A 55 3.79 -3.49 4.12
CA ALA A 55 3.75 -3.82 5.54
C ALA A 55 3.17 -2.69 6.40
N ASP A 56 1.89 -2.35 6.20
CA ASP A 56 1.16 -1.35 7.00
C ASP A 56 -0.26 -1.82 7.37
N PRO A 57 -0.51 -2.40 8.55
CA PRO A 57 0.42 -2.51 9.69
C PRO A 57 1.35 -3.72 9.58
N ASN A 58 2.61 -3.58 9.99
CA ASN A 58 3.50 -4.72 10.22
C ASN A 58 3.29 -5.23 11.66
N LYS A 59 2.31 -6.12 11.87
CA LYS A 59 1.96 -6.66 13.20
C LYS A 59 1.59 -8.14 13.10
N PRO A 60 1.94 -8.98 14.10
CA PRO A 60 1.46 -10.35 14.17
C PRO A 60 -0.07 -10.43 14.06
N GLY A 61 -0.57 -11.36 13.25
CA GLY A 61 -2.00 -11.56 13.02
C GLY A 61 -2.71 -10.46 12.21
N LYS A 62 -1.99 -9.46 11.68
CA LYS A 62 -2.54 -8.49 10.74
C LYS A 62 -1.97 -8.73 9.34
N PRO A 63 -2.82 -8.93 8.31
CA PRO A 63 -2.34 -9.17 6.97
C PRO A 63 -1.70 -7.91 6.39
N HIS A 64 -0.64 -8.11 5.60
CA HIS A 64 -0.06 -7.07 4.77
C HIS A 64 -1.06 -6.62 3.71
N LYS A 65 -0.92 -5.37 3.26
CA LYS A 65 -1.77 -4.84 2.18
C LYS A 65 -1.25 -5.32 0.85
N LEU A 66 -2.10 -5.99 0.10
CA LEU A 66 -1.78 -6.49 -1.23
C LEU A 66 -2.45 -5.61 -2.27
N LEU A 67 -1.66 -5.08 -3.19
CA LEU A 67 -2.09 -4.25 -4.30
C LEU A 67 -1.73 -4.93 -5.62
N VAL A 68 -2.56 -4.68 -6.63
CA VAL A 68 -2.26 -4.95 -8.03
C VAL A 68 -2.28 -3.62 -8.77
N ALA A 69 -1.31 -3.40 -9.65
CA ALA A 69 -1.22 -2.18 -10.42
C ALA A 69 -0.74 -2.44 -11.84
N THR A 70 -1.26 -1.67 -12.80
CA THR A 70 -0.73 -1.58 -14.19
C THR A 70 -0.01 -0.26 -14.44
N CYS A 71 0.17 0.55 -13.39
CA CYS A 71 0.79 1.87 -13.45
C CYS A 71 1.47 2.23 -12.13
N GLY A 72 2.18 3.35 -12.15
CA GLY A 72 3.04 3.78 -11.05
C GLY A 72 4.42 3.15 -11.12
N SER A 73 5.15 3.21 -10.01
CA SER A 73 6.48 2.61 -9.90
C SER A 73 6.72 2.05 -8.51
N THR A 74 7.71 1.17 -8.41
CA THR A 74 8.22 0.64 -7.14
C THR A 74 9.17 1.60 -6.44
N LEU A 75 9.43 2.78 -7.03
CA LEU A 75 10.28 3.80 -6.44
C LEU A 75 9.67 4.38 -5.15
N PRO A 76 10.50 4.83 -4.21
CA PRO A 76 10.04 5.53 -3.01
C PRO A 76 9.16 6.74 -3.37
N ALA A 77 8.15 6.98 -2.54
CA ALA A 77 7.28 8.14 -2.59
C ALA A 77 7.23 8.82 -1.21
N ASP A 78 6.60 10.01 -1.12
CA ASP A 78 6.39 10.68 0.15
C ASP A 78 5.77 9.74 1.19
N PRO A 79 6.29 9.64 2.42
CA PRO A 79 5.75 8.75 3.44
C PRO A 79 4.25 8.95 3.70
N ALA A 80 3.53 7.86 3.97
CA ALA A 80 2.16 7.94 4.44
C ALA A 80 2.13 8.43 5.89
N LYS A 81 1.41 9.53 6.14
CA LYS A 81 1.16 10.04 7.49
C LYS A 81 -0.06 9.36 8.10
N ARG A 82 0.10 8.81 9.32
CA ARG A 82 -0.98 8.19 10.10
C ARG A 82 -1.06 8.83 11.49
N LEU A 83 -2.21 9.41 11.82
CA LEU A 83 -2.50 9.88 13.18
C LEU A 83 -2.50 8.70 14.15
N ARG A 84 -1.83 8.88 15.28
CA ARG A 84 -1.72 7.92 16.37
C ARG A 84 -1.91 8.65 17.69
N TYR A 85 -2.32 7.87 18.69
CA TYR A 85 -2.50 8.34 20.05
C TYR A 85 -1.55 7.55 20.94
N LYS A 86 -0.94 8.24 21.90
CA LYS A 86 -0.17 7.66 22.99
C LYS A 86 -0.81 8.17 24.28
N ILE A 87 -0.97 7.27 25.24
CA ILE A 87 -1.36 7.65 26.59
C ILE A 87 -0.07 7.77 27.38
N ASP A 88 0.14 8.92 28.00
CA ASP A 88 1.18 9.10 29.00
C ASP A 88 0.80 8.26 30.23
N THR A 89 1.67 7.31 30.61
CA THR A 89 1.43 6.39 31.72
C THR A 89 1.56 7.04 33.09
N GLU A 90 2.16 8.23 33.18
CA GLU A 90 2.37 8.96 34.43
C GLU A 90 1.28 10.01 34.67
N THR A 91 0.92 10.77 33.63
CA THR A 91 -0.10 11.84 33.73
C THR A 91 -1.51 11.38 33.31
N GLY A 92 -1.62 10.28 32.57
CA GLY A 92 -2.87 9.81 31.98
C GLY A 92 -3.33 10.62 30.76
N GLU A 93 -2.55 11.62 30.33
CA GLU A 93 -2.90 12.47 29.19
C GLU A 93 -2.79 11.72 27.85
N VAL A 94 -3.66 12.09 26.91
CA VAL A 94 -3.66 11.51 25.56
C VAL A 94 -3.00 12.48 24.59
N GLU A 95 -1.81 12.12 24.13
CA GLU A 95 -1.10 12.87 23.11
C GLU A 95 -1.35 12.26 21.73
N SER A 96 -1.58 13.12 20.74
CA SER A 96 -1.68 12.70 19.34
C SER A 96 -0.41 13.05 18.57
N TYR A 97 0.05 12.14 17.72
CA TYR A 97 1.22 12.35 16.87
C TYR A 97 1.03 11.74 15.49
N LEU A 98 1.75 12.27 14.50
CA LEU A 98 1.79 11.72 13.15
C LEU A 98 2.95 10.74 13.03
N LYS A 99 2.63 9.49 12.69
CA LYS A 99 3.64 8.50 12.32
C LYS A 99 3.81 8.49 10.81
N GLU A 100 5.02 8.73 10.35
CA GLU A 100 5.41 8.56 8.95
C GLU A 100 5.74 7.10 8.65
N ILE A 101 5.30 6.64 7.48
CA ILE A 101 5.46 5.25 7.06
C ILE A 101 5.98 5.26 5.63
N PRO A 102 7.17 4.71 5.37
CA PRO A 102 7.69 4.58 4.01
C PRO A 102 6.67 3.90 3.09
N ARG A 103 6.57 4.39 1.86
CA ARG A 103 5.69 3.84 0.84
C ARG A 103 6.27 4.06 -0.55
N THR A 104 5.81 3.26 -1.50
CA THR A 104 6.14 3.39 -2.94
C THR A 104 5.10 4.23 -3.68
N MET A 105 5.40 4.60 -4.93
CA MET A 105 4.46 5.29 -5.80
C MET A 105 3.18 4.50 -6.04
N VAL A 106 3.25 3.16 -6.19
CA VAL A 106 2.05 2.30 -6.29
C VAL A 106 1.13 2.46 -5.07
N VAL A 107 1.69 2.45 -3.86
CA VAL A 107 0.93 2.65 -2.62
C VAL A 107 0.37 4.06 -2.54
N LYS A 108 1.14 5.07 -2.94
CA LYS A 108 0.70 6.47 -2.99
C LYS A 108 -0.52 6.61 -3.90
N LEU A 109 -0.42 6.14 -5.15
CA LEU A 109 -1.50 6.22 -6.13
C LEU A 109 -2.79 5.57 -5.63
N TYR A 110 -2.71 4.40 -5.00
CA TYR A 110 -3.90 3.75 -4.45
C TYR A 110 -4.55 4.55 -3.31
N TYR A 111 -3.78 4.91 -2.29
CA TYR A 111 -4.35 5.51 -1.07
C TYR A 111 -4.66 7.00 -1.20
N ASP A 112 -3.96 7.73 -2.06
CA ASP A 112 -4.22 9.16 -2.27
C ASP A 112 -5.42 9.35 -3.20
N SER A 113 -5.55 8.55 -4.28
CA SER A 113 -6.75 8.60 -5.14
C SER A 113 -8.04 8.23 -4.40
N TRP A 114 -7.94 7.31 -3.44
CA TRP A 114 -9.07 6.98 -2.57
C TRP A 114 -9.46 8.13 -1.63
N ARG A 115 -8.50 8.97 -1.21
CA ARG A 115 -8.77 10.13 -0.34
C ARG A 115 -9.39 11.28 -1.13
N GLU A 116 -8.96 11.51 -2.37
CA GLU A 116 -9.48 12.58 -3.23
C GLU A 116 -10.93 12.33 -3.67
N GLY A 117 -11.33 11.06 -3.83
CA GLY A 117 -12.72 10.67 -4.13
C GLY A 117 -13.69 10.76 -2.95
N ARG A 118 -13.20 11.10 -1.75
CA ARG A 118 -13.99 11.39 -0.54
C ARG A 118 -13.82 12.87 -0.17
N ARG A 119 -14.23 13.79 -1.03
CA ARG A 119 -14.58 15.13 -0.54
C ARG A 119 -15.94 15.04 0.17
N PRO A 120 -16.16 15.77 1.28
CA PRO A 120 -17.48 15.93 1.87
C PRO A 120 -18.48 16.54 0.87
#